data_AF-A0A661Z8P2-F1
#
_entry.id   AF-A0A661Z8P2-F1
#
_cell.length_a   1.000
_cell.length_b   1.000
_cell.length_c   1.000
_cell.angle_alpha   90.00
_cell.angle_beta   90.00
_cell.angle_gamma   90.00
#
_symmetry.space_group_name_H-M   'P 1'
#
loop_
_entity.id
_entity.type
_entity.pdbx_description
1 polymer ?
#
loop_
_entity_poly.entity_id
_entity_poly.type
_entity_poly.pdbx_seq_one_letter_code
_entity_poly.pdbx_strand_id
1 'polypeptide(L)'
;MKTLHLISAVVIFMFFTTGCGNNDEKAAEKTSEEIAEKIIENATGNKVDIDVDKDGDKGSITIKGDNGEEITISSNGNEIPDNFPSDIYLVKGEIVSVGTINSGEGDIITIVVTVEEESTEISKILLKEMKAKGWKNEMNMTSGDGGMQMYSKDDNSLTITMGKDNDKTQVSYMATVSKK
;
A
#
# COMPACT_ATOMS: atom_id res chain seq x y z
N MET A 1 3.60 -14.55 13.83
CA MET A 1 3.43 -15.64 12.83
C MET A 1 1.98 -15.87 12.42
N LYS A 2 1.00 -15.84 13.33
CA LYS A 2 -0.43 -15.97 12.97
C LYS A 2 -0.97 -14.73 12.24
N THR A 3 -0.58 -13.53 12.68
CA THR A 3 -0.89 -12.23 12.04
C THR A 3 -0.34 -12.13 10.60
N LEU A 4 0.84 -12.69 10.34
CA LEU A 4 1.45 -12.70 9.00
C LEU A 4 0.69 -13.57 7.98
N HIS A 5 0.02 -14.63 8.45
CA HIS A 5 -0.87 -15.44 7.60
C HIS A 5 -2.25 -14.78 7.40
N LEU A 6 -2.66 -13.86 8.30
CA LEU A 6 -3.89 -13.07 8.17
C LEU A 6 -3.78 -11.98 7.09
N ILE A 7 -2.62 -11.31 6.97
CA ILE A 7 -2.38 -10.27 5.95
C ILE A 7 -2.54 -10.84 4.54
N SER A 8 -2.06 -12.07 4.32
CA SER A 8 -2.16 -12.78 3.04
C SER A 8 -3.61 -13.05 2.61
N ALA A 9 -4.53 -13.26 3.56
CA ALA A 9 -5.93 -13.59 3.26
C ALA A 9 -6.77 -12.35 2.90
N VAL A 10 -6.45 -11.17 3.48
CA VAL A 10 -7.22 -9.93 3.26
C VAL A 10 -6.86 -9.28 1.92
N VAL A 11 -5.58 -9.32 1.52
CA VAL A 11 -5.10 -8.71 0.26
C VAL A 11 -5.64 -9.43 -0.99
N ILE A 12 -5.95 -10.73 -0.89
CA ILE A 12 -6.42 -11.57 -2.01
C ILE A 12 -7.90 -11.34 -2.36
N PHE A 13 -8.70 -10.74 -1.47
CA PHE A 13 -10.14 -10.55 -1.70
C PHE A 13 -10.50 -9.28 -2.48
N MET A 14 -9.52 -8.47 -2.88
CA MET A 14 -9.75 -7.13 -3.43
C MET A 14 -9.98 -7.07 -4.95
N PHE A 15 -10.11 -8.21 -5.64
CA PHE A 15 -10.22 -8.26 -7.11
C PHE A 15 -11.61 -8.55 -7.71
N PHE A 16 -12.69 -8.64 -6.91
CA PHE A 16 -14.01 -8.86 -7.49
C PHE A 16 -15.12 -8.13 -6.74
N THR A 17 -15.51 -6.94 -7.22
CA THR A 17 -16.94 -6.59 -7.42
C THR A 17 -17.08 -5.41 -8.38
N THR A 18 -17.07 -5.67 -9.68
CA THR A 18 -17.85 -4.86 -10.63
C THR A 18 -19.32 -5.21 -10.44
N GLY A 19 -20.16 -4.19 -10.26
CA GLY A 19 -21.52 -4.32 -9.75
C GLY A 19 -22.53 -5.08 -10.60
N CYS A 20 -23.73 -5.20 -10.02
CA CYS A 20 -24.99 -5.33 -10.73
C CYS A 20 -26.02 -4.51 -9.95
N GLY A 21 -26.38 -3.34 -10.48
CA GLY A 21 -27.60 -2.67 -10.08
C GLY A 21 -28.81 -3.45 -10.59
N ASN A 22 -29.78 -3.70 -9.71
CA ASN A 22 -31.20 -3.81 -10.01
C ASN A 22 -32.00 -3.77 -8.70
N ASN A 23 -32.62 -2.61 -8.46
CA ASN A 23 -33.92 -2.36 -7.84
C ASN A 23 -34.54 -3.50 -7.01
N ASP A 24 -34.39 -3.42 -5.69
CA ASP A 24 -35.47 -3.67 -4.72
C ASP A 24 -35.11 -2.96 -3.41
N GLU A 25 -35.79 -1.84 -3.17
CA GLU A 25 -35.64 -0.99 -1.99
C GLU A 25 -36.50 -1.55 -0.84
N LYS A 26 -35.95 -1.45 0.40
CA LYS A 26 -36.63 -1.57 1.72
C LYS A 26 -36.49 -2.91 2.46
N ALA A 27 -35.28 -3.21 2.93
CA ALA A 27 -35.01 -3.59 4.32
C ALA A 27 -33.48 -3.62 4.57
N ALA A 28 -33.04 -2.83 5.55
CA ALA A 28 -31.66 -2.66 6.05
C ALA A 28 -30.73 -1.77 5.21
N GLU A 29 -30.98 -0.45 5.21
CA GLU A 29 -29.90 0.54 5.17
C GLU A 29 -29.09 0.45 6.47
N LYS A 30 -28.32 -0.62 6.60
CA LYS A 30 -27.02 -0.57 7.23
C LYS A 30 -26.09 -0.46 6.03
N THR A 31 -25.36 0.65 5.94
CA THR A 31 -24.36 0.89 4.88
C THR A 31 -23.60 -0.41 4.63
N SER A 32 -23.31 -0.75 3.38
CA SER A 32 -22.58 -1.99 3.01
C SER A 32 -21.33 -2.24 3.88
N GLU A 33 -20.73 -1.16 4.39
CA GLU A 33 -19.69 -1.09 5.41
C GLU A 33 -20.09 -1.80 6.71
N GLU A 34 -21.17 -1.40 7.40
CA GLU A 34 -21.64 -2.02 8.66
C GLU A 34 -21.89 -3.54 8.53
N ILE A 35 -22.32 -4.00 7.35
CA ILE A 35 -22.52 -5.43 7.08
C ILE A 35 -21.17 -6.13 6.91
N ALA A 36 -20.26 -5.53 6.14
CA ALA A 36 -18.91 -6.06 5.94
C ALA A 36 -18.13 -6.10 7.26
N GLU A 37 -18.18 -5.02 8.05
CA GLU A 37 -17.63 -4.93 9.40
C GLU A 37 -18.10 -6.11 10.25
N LYS A 38 -19.41 -6.29 10.43
CA LYS A 38 -19.95 -7.38 11.27
C LYS A 38 -19.56 -8.77 10.82
N ILE A 39 -19.44 -9.01 9.52
CA ILE A 39 -18.98 -10.29 8.98
C ILE A 39 -17.53 -10.52 9.39
N ILE A 40 -16.68 -9.52 9.23
CA ILE A 40 -15.26 -9.60 9.56
C ILE A 40 -15.06 -9.66 11.09
N GLU A 41 -15.80 -8.88 11.86
CA GLU A 41 -15.78 -8.92 13.33
C GLU A 41 -16.17 -10.30 13.85
N ASN A 42 -17.26 -10.90 13.34
CA ASN A 42 -17.67 -12.25 13.74
C ASN A 42 -16.65 -13.32 13.31
N ALA A 43 -15.98 -13.15 12.18
CA ALA A 43 -14.99 -14.10 11.67
C ALA A 43 -13.64 -14.01 12.39
N THR A 44 -13.23 -12.80 12.77
CA THR A 44 -11.89 -12.52 13.33
C THR A 44 -11.88 -12.40 14.85
N GLY A 45 -13.02 -12.10 15.46
CA GLY A 45 -13.13 -11.77 16.89
C GLY A 45 -12.63 -10.37 17.25
N ASN A 46 -12.06 -9.63 16.30
CA ASN A 46 -11.56 -8.27 16.50
C ASN A 46 -12.61 -7.24 16.06
N LYS A 47 -12.54 -6.02 16.61
CA LYS A 47 -13.38 -4.92 16.11
C LYS A 47 -12.82 -4.36 14.82
N VAL A 48 -13.70 -4.11 13.86
CA VAL A 48 -13.33 -3.61 12.53
C VAL A 48 -14.22 -2.44 12.17
N ASP A 49 -13.60 -1.40 11.64
CA ASP A 49 -14.25 -0.16 11.18
C ASP A 49 -13.83 0.07 9.72
N ILE A 50 -14.80 0.21 8.83
CA ILE A 50 -14.59 0.35 7.39
C ILE A 50 -15.22 1.67 6.93
N ASP A 51 -14.40 2.53 6.34
CA ASP A 51 -14.83 3.79 5.77
C ASP A 51 -14.42 3.82 4.29
N VAL A 52 -15.38 3.83 3.37
CA VAL A 52 -15.10 3.95 1.93
C VAL A 52 -15.74 5.23 1.42
N ASP A 53 -14.99 5.98 0.61
CA ASP A 53 -15.56 7.16 -0.02
C ASP A 53 -16.68 6.78 -1.02
N LYS A 54 -17.49 7.76 -1.39
CA LYS A 54 -18.67 7.53 -2.23
C LYS A 54 -18.35 7.02 -3.63
N ASP A 55 -17.12 7.24 -4.09
CA ASP A 55 -16.67 6.91 -5.44
C ASP A 55 -15.89 5.57 -5.47
N GLY A 56 -15.51 5.03 -4.30
CA GLY A 56 -14.79 3.78 -4.12
C GLY A 56 -13.27 3.88 -4.32
N ASP A 57 -12.75 5.09 -4.52
CA ASP A 57 -11.35 5.34 -4.89
C ASP A 57 -10.45 5.51 -3.65
N LYS A 58 -11.02 6.04 -2.57
CA LYS A 58 -10.37 6.16 -1.26
C LYS A 58 -11.15 5.37 -0.22
N GLY A 59 -10.43 4.86 0.76
CA GLY A 59 -11.05 4.17 1.86
C GLY A 59 -10.05 3.75 2.91
N SER A 60 -10.55 3.37 4.07
CA SER A 60 -9.74 2.87 5.16
C SER A 60 -10.41 1.69 5.85
N ILE A 61 -9.58 0.79 6.36
CA ILE A 61 -9.98 -0.33 7.19
C ILE A 61 -9.15 -0.23 8.46
N THR A 62 -9.82 -0.07 9.59
CA THR A 62 -9.19 -0.04 10.90
C THR A 62 -9.54 -1.30 11.67
N ILE A 63 -8.53 -2.00 12.15
CA ILE A 63 -8.65 -3.24 12.93
C ILE A 63 -8.12 -2.96 14.34
N LYS A 64 -8.97 -3.19 15.34
CA LYS A 64 -8.65 -3.04 16.77
C LYS A 64 -8.54 -4.41 17.43
N GLY A 65 -7.33 -4.75 17.88
CA GLY A 65 -7.04 -5.97 18.62
C GLY A 65 -7.41 -5.88 20.10
N ASP A 66 -7.57 -7.03 20.75
CA ASP A 66 -7.97 -7.14 22.16
C ASP A 66 -6.98 -6.50 23.16
N ASN A 67 -5.72 -6.35 22.76
CA ASN A 67 -4.65 -5.73 23.54
C ASN A 67 -4.57 -4.20 23.39
N GLY A 68 -5.50 -3.59 22.64
CA GLY A 68 -5.50 -2.16 22.34
C GLY A 68 -4.58 -1.76 21.18
N GLU A 69 -4.00 -2.72 20.46
CA GLU A 69 -3.31 -2.44 19.19
C GLU A 69 -4.32 -2.06 18.11
N GLU A 70 -3.96 -1.07 17.31
CA GLU A 70 -4.77 -0.57 16.19
C GLU A 70 -3.92 -0.57 14.93
N ILE A 71 -4.46 -1.16 13.86
CA ILE A 71 -3.87 -1.15 12.53
C ILE A 71 -4.88 -0.50 11.59
N THR A 72 -4.46 0.55 10.91
CA THR A 72 -5.28 1.21 9.89
C THR A 72 -4.62 1.05 8.53
N ILE A 73 -5.36 0.49 7.57
CA ILE A 73 -4.96 0.35 6.17
C ILE A 73 -5.78 1.35 5.37
N SER A 74 -5.14 2.24 4.62
CA SER A 74 -5.80 3.27 3.83
C SER A 74 -5.37 3.21 2.37
N SER A 75 -6.34 3.38 1.46
CA SER A 75 -6.11 3.75 0.06
C SER A 75 -6.31 5.26 -0.06
N ASN A 76 -5.30 5.96 -0.57
CA ASN A 76 -5.31 7.40 -0.77
C ASN A 76 -5.56 7.78 -2.24
N GLY A 77 -6.03 6.83 -3.06
CA GLY A 77 -6.11 6.99 -4.51
C GLY A 77 -4.71 7.27 -5.06
N ASN A 78 -4.50 8.47 -5.62
CA ASN A 78 -3.23 8.90 -6.21
C ASN A 78 -2.51 10.00 -5.40
N GLU A 79 -2.99 10.30 -4.19
CA GLU A 79 -2.45 11.38 -3.35
C GLU A 79 -1.34 10.85 -2.42
N ILE A 80 -0.16 11.46 -2.52
CA ILE A 80 0.96 11.15 -1.61
C ILE A 80 0.70 11.81 -0.26
N PRO A 81 0.76 11.07 0.86
CA PRO A 81 0.52 11.64 2.19
C PRO A 81 1.67 12.55 2.64
N ASP A 82 1.36 13.55 3.45
CA ASP A 82 2.31 14.57 3.94
C ASP A 82 3.48 13.99 4.74
N ASN A 83 3.29 12.82 5.37
CA ASN A 83 4.32 12.12 6.15
C ASN A 83 5.29 11.29 5.27
N PHE A 84 5.10 11.25 3.95
CA PHE A 84 6.03 10.53 3.07
C PHE A 84 7.43 11.18 3.09
N PRO A 85 8.52 10.40 3.27
CA PRO A 85 9.85 10.97 3.38
C PRO A 85 10.30 11.72 2.12
N SER A 86 10.55 13.03 2.25
CA SER A 86 10.97 13.90 1.15
C SER A 86 12.38 13.60 0.60
N ASP A 87 13.13 12.77 1.31
CA ASP A 87 14.44 12.26 0.92
C ASP A 87 14.38 10.90 0.20
N ILE A 88 13.18 10.40 -0.12
CA ILE A 88 13.00 9.32 -1.10
C ILE A 88 12.80 9.96 -2.48
N TYR A 89 13.60 9.52 -3.45
CA TYR A 89 13.41 9.92 -4.84
C TYR A 89 12.29 9.09 -5.46
N LEU A 90 11.22 9.77 -5.92
CA LEU A 90 10.19 9.17 -6.75
C LEU A 90 10.53 9.41 -8.23
N VAL A 91 10.48 8.34 -9.03
CA VAL A 91 10.58 8.44 -10.49
C VAL A 91 9.45 9.31 -11.03
N LYS A 92 9.75 10.03 -12.12
CA LYS A 92 8.76 10.87 -12.80
C LYS A 92 7.87 9.98 -13.65
N GLY A 93 6.61 9.84 -13.26
CA GLY A 93 5.63 9.02 -13.97
C GLY A 93 4.22 9.30 -13.46
N GLU A 94 3.28 8.46 -13.88
CA GLU A 94 1.89 8.49 -13.42
C GLU A 94 1.78 7.75 -12.08
N ILE A 95 1.34 8.43 -11.02
CA ILE A 95 1.01 7.77 -9.75
C ILE A 95 -0.33 7.09 -9.93
N VAL A 96 -0.36 5.76 -9.81
CA VAL A 96 -1.57 4.95 -10.03
C VAL A 96 -2.17 4.42 -8.75
N SER A 97 -1.42 4.42 -7.65
CA SER A 97 -1.91 4.00 -6.34
C SER A 97 -1.01 4.51 -5.22
N VAL A 98 -1.62 4.97 -4.13
CA VAL A 98 -0.99 5.29 -2.87
C VAL A 98 -1.75 4.60 -1.75
N GLY A 99 -1.02 3.93 -0.87
CA GLY A 99 -1.56 3.26 0.30
C GLY A 99 -0.76 3.58 1.56
N THR A 100 -1.40 3.43 2.71
CA THR A 100 -0.73 3.59 4.01
C THR A 100 -1.20 2.51 4.96
N ILE A 101 -0.28 1.91 5.71
CA ILE A 101 -0.57 1.02 6.81
C ILE A 101 0.03 1.65 8.06
N ASN A 102 -0.82 2.15 8.94
CA ASN A 102 -0.42 2.66 10.24
C ASN A 102 -0.44 1.52 11.25
N SER A 103 0.66 1.34 11.97
CA SER A 103 0.73 0.45 13.13
C SER A 103 1.36 1.20 14.31
N GLY A 104 1.22 0.65 15.52
CA GLY A 104 1.86 1.22 16.72
C GLY A 104 3.40 1.34 16.61
N GLU A 105 4.03 0.54 15.74
CA GLU A 105 5.49 0.46 15.58
C GLU A 105 6.05 1.39 14.49
N GLY A 106 5.20 1.89 13.60
CA GLY A 106 5.60 2.72 12.45
C GLY A 106 4.57 2.74 11.34
N ASP A 107 4.80 3.60 10.37
CA ASP A 107 3.96 3.77 9.20
C ASP A 107 4.61 3.08 8.00
N ILE A 108 3.85 2.26 7.28
CA ILE A 108 4.24 1.74 5.98
C ILE A 108 3.50 2.55 4.93
N ILE A 109 4.22 3.19 4.02
CA ILE A 109 3.63 3.95 2.92
C ILE A 109 4.00 3.25 1.61
N THR A 110 2.99 2.90 0.82
CA THR A 110 3.16 2.29 -0.50
C THR A 110 2.79 3.26 -1.60
N ILE A 111 3.63 3.41 -2.61
CA ILE A 111 3.35 4.24 -3.79
C ILE A 111 3.66 3.41 -5.04
N VAL A 112 2.74 3.39 -5.99
CA VAL A 112 2.92 2.74 -7.29
C VAL A 112 2.96 3.82 -8.37
N VAL A 113 4.04 3.82 -9.15
CA VAL A 113 4.26 4.74 -10.26
C VAL A 113 4.46 3.96 -11.54
N THR A 114 3.79 4.38 -12.60
CA THR A 114 3.97 3.82 -13.94
C THR A 114 4.83 4.76 -14.78
N VAL A 115 5.84 4.21 -15.47
CA VAL A 115 6.82 4.94 -16.28
C VAL A 115 7.01 4.25 -17.64
N GLU A 116 7.45 5.03 -18.64
CA GLU A 116 7.70 4.51 -20.00
C GLU A 116 9.09 3.88 -20.13
N GLU A 117 10.01 4.22 -19.24
CA GLU A 117 11.38 3.72 -19.27
C GLU A 117 11.49 2.27 -18.77
N GLU A 118 12.48 1.55 -19.31
CA GLU A 118 12.79 0.17 -18.91
C GLU A 118 13.28 0.08 -17.46
N SER A 119 12.96 -1.02 -16.79
CA SER A 119 13.32 -1.26 -15.38
C SER A 119 14.82 -1.18 -15.10
N THR A 120 15.67 -1.55 -16.07
CA THR A 120 17.14 -1.45 -15.95
C THR A 120 17.65 0.00 -15.92
N GLU A 121 17.01 0.91 -16.65
CA GLU A 121 17.37 2.34 -16.63
C GLU A 121 16.84 3.00 -15.37
N ILE A 122 15.59 2.70 -14.97
CA ILE A 122 15.01 3.14 -13.71
C ILE A 122 15.86 2.69 -12.51
N SER A 123 16.28 1.43 -12.49
CA SER A 123 17.15 0.87 -11.45
C SER A 123 18.45 1.68 -11.29
N LYS A 124 19.10 2.08 -12.39
CA LYS A 124 20.31 2.91 -12.35
C LYS A 124 20.04 4.33 -11.80
N ILE A 125 18.94 4.94 -12.22
CA ILE A 125 18.52 6.27 -11.76
C ILE A 125 18.28 6.23 -10.25
N LEU A 126 17.47 5.28 -9.77
CA LEU A 126 17.18 5.10 -8.36
C LEU A 126 18.44 4.90 -7.53
N LEU A 127 19.35 4.02 -7.97
CA LEU A 127 20.59 3.77 -7.26
C LEU A 127 21.45 5.03 -7.10
N LYS A 128 21.50 5.88 -8.13
CA LYS A 128 22.23 7.15 -8.10
C LYS A 128 21.57 8.17 -7.17
N GLU A 129 20.28 8.42 -7.37
CA GLU A 129 19.54 9.48 -6.66
C GLU A 129 19.37 9.15 -5.17
N MET A 130 19.08 7.89 -4.84
CA MET A 130 18.93 7.45 -3.45
C MET A 130 20.26 7.54 -2.69
N LYS A 131 21.38 7.13 -3.31
CA LYS A 131 22.72 7.31 -2.72
C LYS A 131 23.05 8.80 -2.51
N ALA A 132 22.72 9.66 -3.47
CA ALA A 132 22.92 11.11 -3.33
C ALA A 132 22.10 11.71 -2.18
N LYS A 133 20.94 11.11 -1.86
CA LYS A 133 20.08 11.47 -0.72
C LYS A 133 20.48 10.79 0.60
N GLY A 134 21.61 10.09 0.62
CA GLY A 134 22.20 9.49 1.82
C GLY A 134 21.60 8.14 2.22
N TRP A 135 20.83 7.50 1.35
CA TRP A 135 20.34 6.15 1.58
C TRP A 135 21.42 5.11 1.25
N LYS A 136 21.62 4.16 2.16
CA LYS A 136 22.52 3.03 1.94
C LYS A 136 21.77 1.97 1.14
N ASN A 137 22.32 1.57 0.00
CA ASN A 137 21.79 0.43 -0.76
C ASN A 137 22.26 -0.88 -0.09
N GLU A 138 21.31 -1.68 0.38
CA GLU A 138 21.56 -2.99 1.01
C GLU A 138 21.45 -4.12 -0.03
N MET A 139 20.57 -3.96 -1.00
CA MET A 139 20.36 -4.91 -2.08
C MET A 139 20.05 -4.16 -3.37
N ASN A 140 20.64 -4.62 -4.47
CA ASN A 140 20.25 -4.19 -5.82
C ASN A 140 20.30 -5.41 -6.73
N MET A 141 19.12 -5.89 -7.11
CA MET A 141 18.93 -6.98 -8.05
C MET A 141 18.12 -6.45 -9.22
N THR A 142 18.58 -6.69 -10.44
CA THR A 142 17.84 -6.37 -11.66
C THR A 142 18.08 -7.49 -12.65
N SER A 143 17.00 -8.04 -13.22
CA SER A 143 17.06 -9.17 -14.13
C SER A 143 15.89 -9.14 -15.09
N GLY A 144 16.18 -9.14 -16.39
CA GLY A 144 15.16 -8.97 -17.43
C GLY A 144 14.35 -7.70 -17.20
N ASP A 145 13.03 -7.84 -17.24
CA ASP A 145 12.09 -6.72 -17.08
C ASP A 145 11.80 -6.39 -15.60
N GLY A 146 12.40 -7.12 -14.65
CA GLY A 146 12.17 -6.96 -13.22
C GLY A 146 13.37 -6.42 -12.43
N GLY A 147 13.09 -5.86 -11.26
CA GLY A 147 14.13 -5.44 -10.33
C GLY A 147 13.63 -5.28 -8.89
N MET A 148 14.57 -5.35 -7.95
CA MET A 148 14.34 -5.10 -6.54
C MET A 148 15.55 -4.36 -5.98
N GLN A 149 15.29 -3.27 -5.28
CA GLN A 149 16.28 -2.52 -4.53
C GLN A 149 15.82 -2.34 -3.10
N MET A 150 16.73 -2.55 -2.15
CA MET A 150 16.48 -2.31 -0.73
C MET A 150 17.45 -1.24 -0.24
N TYR A 151 16.92 -0.29 0.51
CA TYR A 151 17.66 0.81 1.09
C TYR A 151 17.38 0.93 2.59
N SER A 152 18.38 1.38 3.33
CA SER A 152 18.28 1.73 4.74
C SER A 152 18.79 3.15 4.97
N LYS A 153 18.19 3.86 5.93
CA LYS A 153 18.65 5.14 6.43
C LYS A 153 18.12 5.37 7.84
N ASP A 154 19.04 5.45 8.80
CA ASP A 154 18.71 5.46 10.22
C ASP A 154 17.80 4.26 10.57
N ASP A 155 16.64 4.49 11.20
CA ASP A 155 15.64 3.45 11.51
C ASP A 155 14.67 3.17 10.35
N ASN A 156 14.74 3.95 9.26
CA ASN A 156 13.85 3.79 8.11
C ASN A 156 14.39 2.78 7.10
N SER A 157 13.47 2.12 6.39
CA SER A 157 13.80 1.25 5.28
C SER A 157 12.90 1.51 4.08
N LEU A 158 13.43 1.23 2.89
CA LEU A 158 12.71 1.37 1.64
C LEU A 158 12.97 0.16 0.77
N THR A 159 11.90 -0.50 0.33
CA THR A 159 11.95 -1.50 -0.73
C THR A 159 11.35 -0.90 -2.00
N ILE A 160 12.07 -0.99 -3.11
CA ILE A 160 11.56 -0.61 -4.43
C ILE A 160 11.55 -1.86 -5.30
N THR A 161 10.39 -2.23 -5.81
CA THR A 161 10.26 -3.28 -6.82
C THR A 161 9.90 -2.66 -8.17
N MET A 162 10.41 -3.27 -9.23
CA MET A 162 10.16 -2.88 -10.60
C MET A 162 9.72 -4.11 -11.37
N GLY A 163 8.74 -3.95 -12.24
CA GLY A 163 8.26 -5.00 -13.11
C GLY A 163 7.52 -4.42 -14.30
N LYS A 164 7.43 -5.19 -15.38
CA LYS A 164 6.66 -4.81 -16.54
C LYS A 164 5.16 -4.99 -16.27
N ASP A 165 4.40 -3.96 -16.61
CA ASP A 165 2.94 -3.96 -16.63
C ASP A 165 2.48 -3.48 -18.02
N ASN A 166 1.99 -4.41 -18.83
CA ASN A 166 1.77 -4.22 -20.26
C ASN A 166 3.05 -3.72 -20.98
N ASP A 167 3.00 -2.55 -21.60
CA ASP A 167 4.12 -1.95 -22.33
C ASP A 167 4.92 -0.94 -21.47
N LYS A 168 4.56 -0.79 -20.20
CA LYS A 168 5.17 0.17 -19.27
C LYS A 168 5.88 -0.53 -18.12
N THR A 169 6.76 0.19 -17.44
CA THR A 169 7.35 -0.29 -16.18
C THR A 169 6.52 0.23 -15.01
N GLN A 170 6.11 -0.67 -14.13
CA GLN A 170 5.55 -0.33 -12.84
C GLN A 170 6.67 -0.33 -11.79
N VAL A 171 6.73 0.74 -10.99
CA VAL A 171 7.68 0.94 -9.90
C VAL A 171 6.90 1.07 -8.60
N SER A 172 7.03 0.08 -7.73
CA SER A 172 6.37 0.08 -6.43
C SER A 172 7.37 0.39 -5.32
N TYR A 173 7.06 1.42 -4.54
CA TYR A 173 7.80 1.86 -3.37
C TYR A 173 7.06 1.37 -2.13
N MET A 174 7.77 0.76 -1.19
CA MET A 174 7.28 0.44 0.14
C MET A 174 8.27 1.01 1.16
N ALA A 175 7.90 2.16 1.73
CA ALA A 175 8.69 2.85 2.74
C ALA A 175 8.17 2.49 4.13
N THR A 176 9.05 1.99 5.00
CA THR A 176 8.77 1.85 6.43
C THR A 176 9.39 3.04 7.15
N VAL A 177 8.54 3.84 7.77
CA VAL A 177 8.90 5.05 8.51
C VAL A 177 8.69 4.78 9.99
N SER A 178 9.77 4.73 10.75
CA SER A 178 9.69 4.53 12.20
C SER A 178 9.13 5.78 12.88
N LYS A 179 8.25 5.58 13.86
CA LYS A 179 7.79 6.65 14.75
C LYS A 179 8.97 7.08 15.63
N LYS A 180 9.31 8.37 15.61
CA LYS A 180 10.33 8.97 16.47
C LYS A 180 9.82 9.21 17.88
#